data_AF-A0A7L5E348-F1
#
_entry.id   AF-A0A7L5E348-F1
#
_cell.length_a   1.000
_cell.length_b   1.000
_cell.length_c   1.000
_cell.angle_alpha   90.00
_cell.angle_beta   90.00
_cell.angle_gamma   90.00
#
_symmetry.space_group_name_H-M   'P 1'
#
loop_
_entity.id
_entity.type
_entity.pdbx_description
1 polymer ?
#
loop_
_entity_poly.entity_id
_entity_poly.type
_entity_poly.pdbx_seq_one_letter_code
_entity_poly.pdbx_strand_id
1 'polypeptide(L)'
;MHHRVNADVLHVYTPIEFLLLASFYRGSFESLIVRETILWTIIIFTVFCIINPIFLQNVYLFDTYTTSVEFIMLIIMSVAFMSKENDSLNQRWQDNLDNWFNTGILIYFSGALFYFMLSNYLIGFPLYILFMFQAAHATLLLILYILFSIGFIRYKHA
;
A
#
# COMPACT_ATOMS: atom_id res chain seq x y z
N MET A 1 11.82 25.86 -13.81
CA MET A 1 11.73 24.40 -14.07
C MET A 1 10.43 23.91 -13.44
N HIS A 2 9.38 23.71 -14.24
CA HIS A 2 8.18 23.06 -13.76
C HIS A 2 8.51 21.57 -13.55
N HIS A 3 8.64 21.14 -12.29
CA HIS A 3 8.49 19.72 -11.98
C HIS A 3 7.07 19.37 -12.41
N ARG A 4 6.90 18.79 -13.60
CA ARG A 4 5.68 18.08 -13.91
C ARG A 4 5.67 16.89 -12.97
N VAL A 5 4.85 16.99 -11.94
CA VAL A 5 4.44 15.84 -11.17
C VAL A 5 3.81 14.88 -12.17
N ASN A 6 4.30 13.64 -12.24
CA ASN A 6 3.68 12.57 -13.03
C ASN A 6 2.40 12.10 -12.32
N ALA A 7 1.47 13.02 -12.11
CA ALA A 7 0.22 12.79 -11.38
C ALA A 7 -0.68 11.78 -12.11
N ASP A 8 -0.60 11.80 -13.44
CA ASP A 8 -1.20 10.85 -14.37
C ASP A 8 -0.71 9.42 -14.17
N VAL A 9 0.59 9.24 -13.90
CA VAL A 9 1.14 7.91 -13.61
C VAL A 9 0.58 7.34 -12.32
N LEU A 10 0.33 8.19 -11.31
CA LEU A 10 -0.19 7.73 -10.02
C LEU A 10 -1.61 7.16 -10.14
N HIS A 11 -2.47 7.79 -10.96
CA HIS A 11 -3.83 7.30 -11.23
C HIS A 11 -3.89 5.89 -11.84
N VAL A 12 -2.83 5.47 -12.55
CA VAL A 12 -2.73 4.11 -13.12
C VAL A 12 -1.99 3.17 -12.18
N TYR A 13 -0.99 3.68 -11.46
CA TYR A 13 -0.18 2.89 -10.54
C TYR A 13 -0.99 2.37 -9.35
N THR A 14 -1.77 3.23 -8.69
CA THR A 14 -2.58 2.90 -7.50
C THR A 14 -3.51 1.70 -7.68
N PRO A 15 -4.37 1.59 -8.73
CA PRO A 15 -5.21 0.41 -8.88
C PRO A 15 -4.42 -0.87 -9.15
N ILE A 16 -3.24 -0.78 -9.79
CA ILE A 16 -2.36 -1.93 -10.05
C ILE A 16 -1.67 -2.39 -8.76
N GLU A 17 -1.12 -1.45 -7.98
CA GLU A 17 -0.49 -1.72 -6.69
C GLU A 17 -1.49 -2.38 -5.74
N PHE A 18 -2.68 -1.78 -5.58
CA PHE A 18 -3.74 -2.36 -4.76
C PHE A 18 -4.15 -3.75 -5.23
N LEU A 19 -4.36 -3.95 -6.54
CA LEU A 19 -4.73 -5.25 -7.09
C LEU A 19 -3.70 -6.34 -6.71
N LEU A 20 -2.41 -6.06 -6.85
CA LEU A 20 -1.34 -7.01 -6.55
C LEU A 20 -1.29 -7.33 -5.06
N LEU A 21 -1.29 -6.31 -4.20
CA LEU A 21 -1.16 -6.48 -2.75
C LEU A 21 -2.42 -7.07 -2.11
N ALA A 22 -3.61 -6.65 -2.54
CA ALA A 22 -4.86 -7.26 -2.09
C ALA A 22 -4.99 -8.72 -2.56
N SER A 23 -4.47 -9.05 -3.75
CA SER A 23 -4.43 -10.44 -4.23
C SER A 23 -3.52 -11.33 -3.36
N PHE A 24 -2.40 -10.79 -2.87
CA PHE A 24 -1.56 -11.45 -1.87
C PHE A 24 -2.40 -11.79 -0.61
N TYR A 25 -3.10 -10.82 -0.02
CA TYR A 25 -3.95 -11.08 1.13
C TYR A 25 -5.05 -12.11 0.84
N ARG A 26 -5.71 -12.03 -0.32
CA ARG A 26 -6.72 -13.02 -0.73
C ARG A 26 -6.15 -14.45 -0.79
N GLY A 27 -4.87 -14.60 -1.11
CA GLY A 27 -4.16 -15.89 -1.10
C GLY A 27 -3.86 -16.39 0.31
N SER A 28 -3.56 -15.49 1.25
CA SER A 28 -3.14 -15.84 2.61
C SER A 28 -4.27 -16.12 3.60
N PHE A 29 -5.53 -15.82 3.26
CA PHE A 29 -6.70 -16.19 4.07
C PHE A 29 -7.37 -17.48 3.56
N GLU A 30 -7.66 -18.42 4.45
CA GLU A 30 -8.34 -19.69 4.11
C GLU A 30 -9.87 -19.52 4.02
N SER A 31 -10.45 -18.63 4.83
CA SER A 31 -11.90 -18.41 4.89
C SER A 31 -12.45 -17.88 3.57
N LEU A 32 -13.36 -18.65 2.96
CA LEU A 32 -14.01 -18.27 1.69
C LEU A 32 -14.68 -16.89 1.80
N ILE A 33 -15.35 -16.60 2.92
CA ILE A 33 -16.03 -15.32 3.15
C ILE A 33 -15.02 -14.16 3.09
N VAL A 34 -13.86 -14.31 3.73
CA VAL A 34 -12.82 -13.27 3.73
C VAL A 34 -12.23 -13.10 2.32
N ARG A 35 -11.96 -14.21 1.61
CA ARG A 35 -11.41 -14.18 0.25
C ARG A 35 -12.35 -13.50 -0.76
N GLU A 36 -13.64 -13.76 -0.65
CA GLU A 36 -14.66 -13.11 -1.48
C GLU A 36 -14.84 -11.64 -1.09
N THR A 37 -14.75 -11.31 0.21
CA THR A 37 -14.77 -9.91 0.67
C THR A 37 -13.60 -9.12 0.08
N ILE A 38 -12.40 -9.68 0.08
CA ILE A 38 -11.21 -9.05 -0.54
C ILE A 38 -11.41 -8.90 -2.05
N LEU A 39 -11.96 -9.92 -2.74
CA LEU A 39 -12.25 -9.83 -4.18
C LEU A 39 -13.23 -8.70 -4.51
N TRP A 40 -14.34 -8.61 -3.78
CA TRP A 40 -15.28 -7.49 -3.93
C TRP A 40 -14.64 -6.15 -3.62
N THR A 41 -13.75 -6.09 -2.63
CA THR A 41 -13.00 -4.87 -2.30
C THR A 41 -12.10 -4.45 -3.45
N ILE A 42 -11.39 -5.38 -4.11
CA ILE A 42 -10.60 -5.14 -5.32
C ILE A 42 -11.48 -4.55 -6.42
N ILE A 43 -12.60 -5.19 -6.74
CA ILE A 43 -13.50 -4.76 -7.82
C ILE A 43 -14.05 -3.34 -7.53
N ILE A 44 -14.55 -3.12 -6.32
CA ILE A 44 -15.12 -1.83 -5.91
C ILE A 44 -14.05 -0.73 -5.93
N PHE A 45 -12.84 -1.02 -5.43
CA PHE A 45 -11.74 -0.07 -5.44
C PHE A 45 -11.27 0.27 -6.86
N THR A 46 -11.12 -0.72 -7.74
CA THR A 46 -10.77 -0.46 -9.15
C THR A 46 -11.81 0.42 -9.84
N VAL A 47 -13.10 0.17 -9.61
CA VAL A 47 -14.17 1.03 -10.12
C VAL A 47 -14.07 2.44 -9.54
N PHE A 48 -13.78 2.56 -8.24
CA PHE A 48 -13.55 3.86 -7.59
C PHE A 48 -12.37 4.62 -8.20
N CYS A 49 -11.25 3.95 -8.50
CA CYS A 49 -10.10 4.56 -9.18
C CYS A 49 -10.43 5.09 -10.58
N ILE A 50 -11.36 4.45 -11.29
CA ILE A 50 -11.81 4.93 -12.61
C ILE A 50 -12.75 6.13 -12.48
N ILE A 51 -13.66 6.10 -11.50
CA ILE A 51 -14.64 7.17 -11.26
C ILE A 51 -13.98 8.43 -10.71
N ASN A 52 -12.99 8.30 -9.83
CA ASN A 52 -12.33 9.41 -9.14
C ASN A 52 -11.80 10.52 -10.08
N PRO A 53 -10.97 10.23 -11.10
CA PRO A 53 -10.46 11.24 -12.03
C PRO A 53 -11.55 11.88 -12.91
N ILE A 54 -12.70 11.22 -13.07
CA ILE A 54 -13.80 11.70 -13.93
C ILE A 54 -14.70 12.67 -13.15
N PHE A 55 -14.97 12.39 -11.87
CA PHE A 55 -16.02 13.09 -11.11
C PHE A 55 -15.55 13.82 -9.85
N LEU A 56 -14.45 13.41 -9.22
CA LEU A 56 -14.07 13.86 -7.87
C LEU A 56 -12.79 14.69 -7.84
N GLN A 57 -11.77 14.29 -8.60
CA GLN A 57 -10.47 14.93 -8.58
C GLN A 57 -9.94 15.17 -9.99
N ASN A 58 -9.35 16.34 -10.24
CA ASN A 58 -8.72 16.62 -11.52
C ASN A 58 -7.46 15.75 -11.72
N VAL A 59 -7.34 15.12 -12.89
CA VAL A 59 -6.21 14.24 -13.30
C VAL A 59 -4.84 14.93 -13.23
N TYR A 60 -4.82 16.26 -13.30
CA TYR A 60 -3.57 17.04 -13.22
C TYR A 60 -3.09 17.31 -11.78
N LEU A 61 -3.86 16.89 -10.77
CA LEU A 61 -3.49 16.97 -9.35
C LEU A 61 -2.99 15.60 -8.87
N PHE A 62 -2.13 15.59 -7.84
CA PHE A 62 -1.70 14.35 -7.21
C PHE A 62 -2.92 13.53 -6.76
N ASP A 63 -2.98 12.25 -7.10
CA ASP A 63 -4.07 11.34 -6.67
C ASP A 63 -4.04 11.11 -5.16
N THR A 64 -4.55 12.07 -4.40
CA THR A 64 -4.61 11.99 -2.95
C THR A 64 -5.73 11.06 -2.52
N TYR A 65 -6.87 11.07 -3.22
CA TYR A 65 -8.07 10.39 -2.75
C TYR A 65 -7.96 8.87 -2.90
N THR A 66 -7.61 8.36 -4.08
CA THR A 66 -7.55 6.90 -4.27
C THR A 66 -6.37 6.31 -3.51
N THR A 67 -5.21 6.97 -3.53
CA THR A 67 -4.01 6.53 -2.81
C THR A 67 -4.25 6.50 -1.30
N SER A 68 -4.93 7.50 -0.73
CA SER A 68 -5.24 7.48 0.71
C SER A 68 -6.16 6.33 1.09
N VAL A 69 -7.18 6.06 0.26
CA VAL A 69 -8.11 4.94 0.48
C VAL A 69 -7.39 3.60 0.34
N GLU A 70 -6.55 3.44 -0.69
CA GLU A 70 -5.68 2.27 -0.88
C GLU A 70 -4.85 1.99 0.37
N PHE A 71 -4.15 3.02 0.87
CA PHE A 71 -3.25 2.87 2.01
C PHE A 71 -4.02 2.43 3.26
N ILE A 72 -5.18 3.02 3.51
CA ILE A 72 -6.05 2.62 4.64
C ILE A 72 -6.51 1.16 4.46
N MET A 73 -6.96 0.77 3.27
CA MET A 73 -7.41 -0.59 3.01
C MET A 73 -6.29 -1.61 3.23
N LEU A 74 -5.07 -1.32 2.75
CA LEU A 74 -3.91 -2.21 2.95
C LEU A 74 -3.47 -2.27 4.41
N ILE A 75 -3.54 -1.16 5.15
CA ILE A 75 -3.32 -1.16 6.61
C ILE A 75 -4.34 -2.08 7.31
N ILE A 76 -5.64 -1.97 6.97
CA ILE A 76 -6.69 -2.81 7.57
C ILE A 76 -6.44 -4.29 7.26
N MET A 77 -6.15 -4.63 6.00
CA MET A 77 -5.84 -6.01 5.60
C MET A 77 -4.60 -6.54 6.34
N SER A 78 -3.59 -5.69 6.49
CA SER A 78 -2.35 -6.06 7.16
C SER A 78 -2.54 -6.33 8.66
N VAL A 79 -3.34 -5.48 9.33
CA VAL A 79 -3.71 -5.68 10.73
C VAL A 79 -4.55 -6.95 10.89
N ALA A 80 -5.54 -7.17 10.00
CA ALA A 80 -6.36 -8.38 10.02
C ALA A 80 -5.52 -9.66 9.85
N PHE A 81 -4.50 -9.61 8.98
CA PHE A 81 -3.55 -10.71 8.81
C PHE A 81 -2.74 -10.96 10.09
N MET A 82 -2.21 -9.91 10.74
CA MET A 82 -1.50 -10.05 12.02
C MET A 82 -2.38 -10.65 13.11
N SER A 83 -3.65 -10.25 13.19
CA SER A 83 -4.60 -10.80 14.17
C SER A 83 -4.82 -12.30 13.95
N LYS A 84 -4.97 -12.75 12.70
CA LYS A 84 -5.09 -14.17 12.36
C LYS A 84 -3.86 -14.97 12.78
N GLU A 85 -2.65 -14.48 12.50
CA GLU A 85 -1.43 -15.21 12.82
C GLU A 85 -1.15 -15.29 14.33
N ASN A 86 -1.59 -14.30 15.10
CA ASN A 86 -1.41 -14.31 16.55
C ASN A 86 -2.22 -15.42 17.25
N ASP A 87 -3.27 -15.95 16.62
CA ASP A 87 -4.03 -17.10 17.12
C ASP A 87 -3.25 -18.42 16.95
N SER A 88 -2.19 -18.45 16.13
CA SER A 88 -1.32 -19.61 15.89
C SER A 88 -0.15 -19.68 16.90
N LEU A 89 -0.46 -19.99 18.15
CA LEU A 89 0.47 -19.92 19.30
C LEU A 89 1.79 -20.73 19.19
N ASN A 90 1.94 -21.61 18.19
CA ASN A 90 3.05 -22.56 18.11
C ASN A 90 4.10 -22.26 17.02
N GLN A 91 3.88 -21.29 16.13
CA GLN A 91 4.83 -20.98 15.06
C GLN A 91 5.65 -19.72 15.39
N ARG A 92 6.98 -19.77 15.21
CA ARG A 92 7.78 -18.55 15.37
C ARG A 92 7.42 -17.60 14.25
N TRP A 93 7.27 -16.32 14.59
CA TRP A 93 6.96 -15.26 13.63
C TRP A 93 7.87 -15.27 12.40
N GLN A 94 9.16 -15.56 12.59
CA GLN A 94 10.17 -15.58 11.51
C GLN A 94 10.05 -16.76 10.54
N ASP A 95 9.34 -17.82 10.93
CA ASP A 95 9.21 -19.06 10.17
C ASP A 95 8.08 -18.96 9.13
N ASN A 96 7.10 -18.08 9.36
CA ASN A 96 6.07 -17.79 8.38
C ASN A 96 6.58 -16.69 7.42
N LEU A 97 6.71 -17.05 6.14
CA LEU A 97 7.24 -16.17 5.10
C LEU A 97 6.34 -14.95 4.86
N ASP A 98 5.02 -15.14 4.95
CA ASP A 98 4.03 -14.09 4.71
C ASP A 98 4.13 -12.96 5.75
N ASN A 99 4.65 -13.24 6.95
CA ASN A 99 4.89 -12.24 7.98
C ASN A 99 5.89 -11.16 7.53
N TRP A 100 6.92 -11.51 6.77
CA TRP A 100 7.90 -10.55 6.27
C TRP A 100 7.27 -9.58 5.26
N PHE A 101 6.46 -10.12 4.33
CA PHE A 101 5.70 -9.31 3.39
C PHE A 101 4.70 -8.41 4.12
N ASN A 102 3.90 -8.99 5.01
CA ASN A 102 2.88 -8.26 5.74
C ASN A 102 3.46 -7.12 6.59
N THR A 103 4.55 -7.35 7.31
CA THR A 103 5.19 -6.30 8.12
C THR A 103 5.78 -5.20 7.26
N GLY A 104 6.34 -5.53 6.09
CA GLY A 104 6.77 -4.52 5.13
C GLY A 104 5.62 -3.63 4.67
N ILE A 105 4.52 -4.25 4.27
CA ILE A 105 3.28 -3.56 3.86
C ILE A 105 2.82 -2.65 5.01
N LEU A 106 2.65 -3.18 6.22
CA LEU A 106 2.17 -2.38 7.35
C LEU A 106 3.04 -1.14 7.61
N ILE A 107 4.36 -1.31 7.67
CA ILE A 107 5.30 -0.21 7.97
C ILE A 107 5.26 0.85 6.88
N TYR A 108 5.30 0.44 5.61
CA TYR A 108 5.29 1.38 4.49
C TYR A 108 3.97 2.14 4.40
N PHE A 109 2.84 1.43 4.32
CA PHE A 109 1.54 2.09 4.09
C PHE A 109 1.12 2.94 5.29
N SER A 110 1.39 2.51 6.53
CA SER A 110 1.11 3.36 7.71
C SER A 110 2.02 4.58 7.81
N GLY A 111 3.32 4.43 7.52
CA GLY A 111 4.29 5.52 7.59
C GLY A 111 4.13 6.55 6.48
N ALA A 112 3.78 6.12 5.27
CA ALA A 112 3.67 6.98 4.10
C ALA A 112 2.26 7.57 3.91
N LEU A 113 1.26 7.12 4.68
CA LEU A 113 -0.13 7.61 4.60
C LEU A 113 -0.23 9.14 4.61
N PHE A 114 0.40 9.78 5.59
CA PHE A 114 0.32 11.24 5.74
C PHE A 114 1.02 11.99 4.60
N TYR A 115 2.08 11.41 4.02
CA TYR A 115 2.75 12.01 2.87
C TYR A 115 1.81 12.09 1.67
N PHE A 116 1.10 11.00 1.35
CA PHE A 116 0.16 10.98 0.24
C PHE A 116 -1.11 11.78 0.52
N MET A 117 -1.68 11.67 1.73
CA MET A 117 -2.85 12.48 2.16
C MET A 117 -2.61 13.99 2.07
N LEU A 118 -1.39 14.43 2.36
CA LEU A 118 -1.03 15.86 2.38
C LEU A 118 -0.32 16.32 1.11
N SER A 119 -0.10 15.43 0.13
CA SER A 119 0.71 15.69 -1.07
C SER A 119 0.32 16.97 -1.82
N ASN A 120 -0.97 17.20 -2.04
CA ASN A 120 -1.45 18.42 -2.69
C ASN A 120 -1.22 19.70 -1.85
N TYR A 121 -1.25 19.61 -0.51
CA TYR A 121 -0.94 20.73 0.38
C TYR A 121 0.57 21.02 0.44
N LEU A 122 1.40 19.98 0.32
CA LEU A 122 2.85 20.09 0.37
C LEU A 122 3.41 20.91 -0.81
N ILE A 123 2.72 20.98 -1.95
CA ILE A 123 3.15 21.73 -3.16
C ILE A 123 3.40 23.22 -2.86
N GLY A 124 2.69 23.80 -1.89
CA GLY A 124 2.87 25.21 -1.49
C GLY A 124 4.10 25.48 -0.62
N PHE A 125 4.80 24.45 -0.16
CA PHE A 125 5.94 24.58 0.74
C PHE A 125 7.26 24.75 -0.01
N PRO A 126 8.28 25.33 0.65
CA PRO A 126 9.65 25.36 0.13
C PRO A 126 10.20 23.98 -0.27
N LEU A 127 11.05 23.96 -1.30
CA LEU A 127 11.64 22.74 -1.85
C LEU A 127 12.34 21.86 -0.79
N TYR A 128 12.99 22.45 0.21
CA TYR A 128 13.67 21.66 1.25
C TYR A 128 12.70 20.83 2.10
N ILE A 129 11.47 21.33 2.33
CA ILE A 129 10.42 20.59 3.03
C ILE A 129 9.95 19.43 2.16
N LEU A 130 9.71 19.68 0.87
CA LEU A 130 9.36 18.64 -0.10
C LEU A 130 10.40 17.52 -0.13
N PHE A 131 11.69 17.87 -0.19
CA PHE A 131 12.78 16.88 -0.15
C PHE A 131 12.80 16.07 1.13
N MET A 132 12.51 16.67 2.29
CA MET A 132 12.46 15.95 3.56
C MET A 132 11.35 14.90 3.58
N PHE A 133 10.14 15.27 3.12
CA PHE A 133 9.01 14.33 3.01
C PHE A 133 9.29 13.22 2.00
N GLN A 134 9.88 13.56 0.84
CA GLN A 134 10.23 12.59 -0.18
C GLN A 134 11.34 11.63 0.30
N ALA A 135 12.32 12.11 1.06
CA ALA A 135 13.36 11.28 1.65
C ALA A 135 12.79 10.32 2.70
N ALA A 136 11.83 10.77 3.53
CA ALA A 136 11.13 9.92 4.48
C ALA A 136 10.33 8.82 3.77
N HIS A 137 9.57 9.17 2.72
CA HIS A 137 8.86 8.21 1.87
C HIS A 137 9.81 7.18 1.23
N ALA A 138 10.91 7.63 0.62
CA ALA A 138 11.91 6.76 0.01
C ALA A 138 12.55 5.80 1.02
N THR A 139 12.76 6.25 2.27
CA THR A 139 13.29 5.41 3.35
C THR A 139 12.31 4.31 3.73
N LEU A 140 11.01 4.63 3.85
CA LEU A 140 9.97 3.64 4.10
C LEU A 140 9.86 2.63 2.95
N LEU A 141 9.96 3.08 1.71
CA LEU A 141 9.94 2.23 0.53
C LEU A 141 11.15 1.29 0.49
N LEU A 142 12.34 1.79 0.87
CA LEU A 142 13.53 0.96 1.01
C LEU A 142 13.33 -0.15 2.06
N ILE A 143 12.73 0.18 3.20
CA ILE A 143 12.40 -0.80 4.25
C ILE A 143 11.44 -1.87 3.72
N LEU A 144 10.39 -1.48 2.98
CA LEU A 144 9.46 -2.41 2.31
C LEU A 144 10.23 -3.41 1.42
N TYR A 145 11.10 -2.90 0.55
CA TYR A 145 11.86 -3.75 -0.38
C TYR A 145 12.86 -4.66 0.30
N ILE A 146 13.50 -4.21 1.39
CA ILE A 146 14.36 -5.07 2.20
C ILE A 146 13.55 -6.22 2.80
N LEU A 147 12.38 -5.94 3.37
CA LEU A 147 11.51 -6.95 3.97
C LEU A 147 10.95 -7.93 2.94
N PHE A 148 10.55 -7.45 1.76
CA PHE A 148 10.17 -8.30 0.63
C PHE A 148 11.32 -9.19 0.17
N SER A 149 12.54 -8.63 0.08
CA SER A 149 13.74 -9.39 -0.30
C SER A 149 14.04 -10.50 0.71
N ILE A 150 13.90 -10.23 2.01
CA ILE A 150 14.05 -11.26 3.05
C ILE A 150 13.00 -12.36 2.90
N GLY A 151 11.73 -11.99 2.66
CA GLY A 151 10.64 -12.93 2.40
C GLY A 151 10.94 -13.85 1.21
N PHE A 152 11.39 -13.29 0.07
CA PHE A 152 11.76 -14.06 -1.12
C PHE A 152 12.98 -14.97 -0.91
N ILE A 153 14.03 -14.48 -0.22
CA ILE A 153 15.21 -15.30 0.06
C ILE A 153 14.82 -16.52 0.89
N ARG A 154 13.97 -16.34 1.91
CA ARG A 154 13.51 -17.46 2.73
C ARG A 154 12.58 -18.40 1.98
N TYR A 155 11.74 -17.91 1.06
CA TYR A 155 10.92 -18.76 0.19
C TYR A 155 11.76 -19.73 -0.65
N LYS A 156 12.91 -19.27 -1.16
CA LYS A 156 13.82 -20.14 -1.93
C LYS A 156 14.44 -21.28 -1.11
N HIS A 157 14.43 -21.18 0.21
CA HIS A 157 15.04 -22.14 1.13
C HIS A 157 14.02 -22.96 1.94
N ALA A 158 12.72 -22.76 1.71
CA ALA A 158 11.62 -23.53 2.30
C ALA A 158 11.19 -24.67 1.37
#